data_AF-A0A350C4M8-F1
#
_entry.id   AF-A0A350C4M8-F1
#
_cell.length_a   1.000
_cell.length_b   1.000
_cell.length_c   1.000
_cell.angle_alpha   90.00
_cell.angle_beta   90.00
_cell.angle_gamma   90.00
#
_symmetry.space_group_name_H-M   'P 1'
#
loop_
_entity.id
_entity.type
_entity.pdbx_description
1 polymer ?
#
loop_
_entity_poly.entity_id
_entity_poly.type
_entity_poly.pdbx_seq_one_letter_code
_entity_poly.pdbx_strand_id
1 'polypeptide(L)'
;MKTIKGPAIFLAQFMGDQAPYNSLESICQWVSDLGYRGIQIPTWEPRLIDLEKAAESKTYCDELKGKVASYGLEITELSTHLQGQLIAVNPTYDSMFDAFAPDEVKGNPKVRQIWAVNQLMMAGKASEHLGLKAHATFSGALIWQTVYPWPQRPEGLVDMAFAELGKRWTPILDHFD
;
A
#
# COMPACT_ATOMS: atom_id res chain seq x y z
N MET A 1 -7.75 -8.83 29.37
CA MET A 1 -6.49 -8.84 28.59
C MET A 1 -6.29 -7.47 27.97
N LYS A 2 -5.10 -6.87 28.07
CA LYS A 2 -4.76 -5.67 27.29
C LYS A 2 -4.36 -6.14 25.88
N THR A 3 -5.16 -5.81 24.87
CA THR A 3 -4.92 -6.16 23.46
C THR A 3 -4.08 -5.10 22.74
N ILE A 4 -3.98 -3.89 23.29
CA ILE A 4 -3.17 -2.78 22.76
C ILE A 4 -1.70 -3.00 23.12
N LYS A 5 -0.85 -3.09 22.09
CA LYS A 5 0.60 -3.36 22.21
C LYS A 5 1.47 -2.10 22.29
N GLY A 6 0.93 -0.94 21.91
CA GLY A 6 1.65 0.34 21.87
C GLY A 6 1.29 1.15 20.61
N PRO A 7 1.83 2.36 20.47
CA PRO A 7 1.58 3.19 19.29
C PRO A 7 2.40 2.71 18.09
N ALA A 8 1.80 2.85 16.90
CA ALA A 8 2.43 2.59 15.62
C ALA A 8 2.34 3.84 14.73
N ILE A 9 3.26 3.97 13.77
CA ILE A 9 3.37 5.13 12.88
C ILE A 9 3.46 4.69 11.43
N PHE A 10 2.84 5.47 10.54
CA PHE A 10 2.92 5.24 9.10
C PHE A 10 4.08 6.03 8.47
N LEU A 11 5.11 5.34 8.00
CA LEU A 11 6.36 5.97 7.60
C LEU A 11 6.22 6.89 6.37
N ALA A 12 5.27 6.63 5.48
CA ALA A 12 5.09 7.45 4.26
C ALA A 12 4.83 8.93 4.57
N GLN A 13 4.26 9.25 5.73
CA GLN A 13 3.97 10.63 6.14
C GLN A 13 5.23 11.42 6.51
N PHE A 14 6.35 10.74 6.74
CA PHE A 14 7.57 11.33 7.27
C PHE A 14 8.76 11.21 6.34
N MET A 15 8.74 10.26 5.38
CA MET A 15 9.85 10.07 4.44
C MET A 15 10.21 11.37 3.71
N GLY A 16 11.51 11.62 3.60
CA GLY A 16 12.07 12.80 2.96
C GLY A 16 13.53 12.59 2.59
N ASP A 17 14.17 13.60 2.02
CA ASP A 17 15.53 13.42 1.46
C ASP A 17 16.66 13.67 2.47
N GLN A 18 16.32 14.18 3.66
CA GLN A 18 17.28 14.52 4.71
C GLN A 18 17.09 13.63 5.94
N ALA A 19 18.18 13.37 6.66
CA ALA A 19 18.12 12.65 7.93
C ALA A 19 17.24 13.40 8.96
N PRO A 20 16.48 12.68 9.81
CA PRO A 20 16.43 11.21 9.95
C PRO A 20 15.42 10.50 9.03
N TYR A 21 14.95 11.13 7.96
CA TYR A 21 13.81 10.66 7.16
C TYR A 21 14.17 10.00 5.83
N ASN A 22 15.46 9.79 5.58
CA ASN A 22 16.00 9.42 4.27
C ASN A 22 16.47 7.97 4.16
N SER A 23 16.40 7.20 5.25
CA SER A 23 16.75 5.77 5.25
C SER A 23 15.97 5.01 6.32
N LEU A 24 15.84 3.69 6.15
CA LEU A 24 15.20 2.82 7.13
C LEU A 24 15.86 2.90 8.51
N GLU A 25 17.20 2.89 8.59
CA GLU A 25 17.94 2.95 9.84
C GLU A 25 17.67 4.24 10.61
N SER A 26 17.81 5.39 9.93
CA SER A 26 17.68 6.69 10.58
C SER A 26 16.24 6.95 11.04
N ILE A 27 15.26 6.55 10.23
CA ILE A 27 13.85 6.73 10.60
C ILE A 27 13.44 5.76 11.71
N CYS A 28 13.92 4.52 11.72
CA CYS A 28 13.67 3.57 12.82
C CYS A 28 14.25 4.07 14.15
N GLN A 29 15.46 4.63 14.14
CA GLN A 29 16.03 5.24 15.35
C GLN A 29 15.15 6.38 15.86
N TRP A 30 14.78 7.31 14.97
CA TRP A 30 13.93 8.44 15.33
C TRP A 30 12.55 8.00 15.85
N VAL A 31 11.91 7.03 15.21
CA VAL A 31 10.62 6.47 15.64
C VAL A 31 10.74 5.81 17.02
N SER A 32 11.82 5.07 17.26
CA SER A 32 12.09 4.43 18.56
C SER A 32 12.30 5.45 19.68
N ASP A 33 13.07 6.52 19.42
CA ASP A 33 13.32 7.61 20.36
C ASP A 33 12.03 8.35 20.78
N LEU A 34 11.03 8.38 19.89
CA LEU A 34 9.70 8.93 20.17
C LEU A 34 8.78 7.98 20.98
N GLY A 35 9.24 6.76 21.26
CA GLY A 35 8.50 5.78 22.08
C GLY A 35 7.49 4.93 21.31
N TYR A 36 7.53 4.93 19.98
CA TYR A 36 6.73 4.02 19.17
C TYR A 36 7.17 2.56 19.35
N ARG A 37 6.27 1.64 18.97
CA ARG A 37 6.49 0.20 19.02
C ARG A 37 6.28 -0.47 17.66
N GLY A 38 5.57 0.19 16.75
CA GLY A 38 5.25 -0.34 15.44
C GLY A 38 5.50 0.65 14.31
N ILE A 39 5.83 0.13 13.14
CA ILE A 39 5.91 0.88 11.90
C ILE A 39 5.06 0.21 10.81
N GLN A 40 4.34 1.03 10.05
CA GLN A 40 3.72 0.62 8.79
C GLN A 40 4.60 1.09 7.63
N ILE A 41 4.94 0.17 6.73
CA ILE A 41 5.89 0.41 5.63
C ILE A 41 5.13 0.58 4.30
N PRO A 42 5.25 1.74 3.62
CA PRO A 42 4.77 1.89 2.24
C PRO A 42 5.61 1.11 1.25
N THR A 43 4.98 0.27 0.43
CA THR A 43 5.71 -0.62 -0.50
C THR A 43 6.24 0.08 -1.75
N TRP A 44 5.85 1.34 -1.98
CA TRP A 44 6.36 2.16 -3.10
C TRP A 44 7.64 2.92 -2.75
N GLU A 45 8.12 2.85 -1.49
CA GLU A 45 9.32 3.55 -1.05
C GLU A 45 10.53 2.58 -1.05
N PRO A 46 11.34 2.56 -2.11
CA PRO A 46 12.43 1.59 -2.26
C PRO A 46 13.53 1.77 -1.22
N ARG A 47 13.61 2.92 -0.54
CA ARG A 47 14.54 3.14 0.58
C ARG A 47 14.16 2.37 1.84
N LEU A 48 12.90 1.92 1.94
CA LEU A 48 12.38 1.17 3.08
C LEU A 48 12.23 -0.32 2.79
N ILE A 49 11.80 -0.67 1.58
CA ILE A 49 11.54 -2.07 1.18
C ILE A 49 11.72 -2.24 -0.34
N ASP A 50 12.37 -3.33 -0.72
CA ASP A 50 12.35 -3.87 -2.08
C ASP A 50 11.21 -4.88 -2.17
N LEU A 51 10.10 -4.48 -2.79
CA LEU A 51 8.86 -5.26 -2.79
C LEU A 51 8.99 -6.57 -3.58
N GLU A 52 9.67 -6.55 -4.72
CA GLU A 52 9.87 -7.73 -5.55
C GLU A 52 10.73 -8.75 -4.80
N LYS A 53 11.85 -8.30 -4.24
CA LYS A 53 12.71 -9.15 -3.42
C LYS A 53 12.00 -9.67 -2.16
N ALA A 54 11.15 -8.86 -1.53
CA ALA A 54 10.33 -9.28 -0.40
C ALA A 54 9.32 -10.38 -0.78
N ALA A 55 8.74 -10.29 -1.98
CA ALA A 55 7.80 -11.29 -2.49
C ALA A 55 8.49 -12.62 -2.85
N GLU A 56 9.77 -12.59 -3.22
CA GLU A 56 10.52 -13.77 -3.66
C GLU A 56 11.39 -14.41 -2.57
N SER A 57 11.77 -13.66 -1.53
CA SER A 57 12.76 -14.10 -0.55
C SER A 57 12.27 -13.93 0.89
N LYS A 58 11.94 -15.06 1.53
CA LYS A 58 11.69 -15.08 2.97
C LYS A 58 12.91 -14.59 3.77
N THR A 59 14.12 -14.93 3.34
CA THR A 59 15.36 -14.48 3.98
C THR A 59 15.46 -12.95 4.02
N TYR A 60 15.14 -12.27 2.90
CA TYR A 60 15.11 -10.81 2.87
C TYR A 60 14.11 -10.24 3.89
N CYS A 61 12.91 -10.83 3.98
CA CYS A 61 11.91 -10.43 4.96
C CYS A 61 12.36 -10.67 6.41
N ASP A 62 13.04 -11.79 6.68
CA ASP A 62 13.59 -12.09 8.01
C ASP A 62 14.70 -11.09 8.39
N GLU A 63 15.58 -10.72 7.45
CA GLU A 63 16.62 -9.69 7.63
C GLU A 63 16.02 -8.31 7.88
N LEU A 64 15.04 -7.91 7.07
CA LEU A 64 14.32 -6.64 7.22
C LEU A 64 13.64 -6.56 8.59
N LYS A 65 12.95 -7.63 9.00
CA LYS A 65 12.29 -7.73 10.31
C LYS A 65 13.31 -7.68 11.45
N GLY A 66 14.44 -8.39 11.32
CA GLY A 66 15.52 -8.34 12.30
C GLY A 66 16.14 -6.95 12.45
N LYS A 67 16.32 -6.24 11.33
CA LYS A 67 16.83 -4.87 11.30
C LYS A 67 15.87 -3.87 11.95
N VAL A 68 14.56 -3.99 11.74
CA VAL A 68 13.57 -3.15 12.43
C VAL A 68 13.51 -3.48 13.92
N ALA A 69 13.56 -4.78 14.27
CA ALA A 69 13.55 -5.24 15.65
C ALA A 69 14.77 -4.81 16.47
N SER A 70 15.93 -4.57 15.85
CA SER A 70 17.11 -4.06 16.57
C SER A 70 16.92 -2.65 17.14
N TYR A 71 15.94 -1.89 16.64
CA TYR A 71 15.50 -0.60 17.20
C TYR A 71 14.34 -0.74 18.21
N GLY A 72 13.93 -1.96 18.55
CA GLY A 72 12.78 -2.21 19.44
C GLY A 72 11.42 -1.95 18.78
N LEU A 73 11.35 -2.00 17.46
CA LEU A 73 10.15 -1.79 16.65
C LEU A 73 9.67 -3.10 16.01
N GLU A 74 8.37 -3.19 15.73
CA GLU A 74 7.77 -4.25 14.90
C GLU A 74 7.24 -3.67 13.58
N ILE A 75 7.33 -4.44 12.50
CA ILE A 75 6.58 -4.14 11.27
C ILE A 75 5.14 -4.60 11.52
N THR A 76 4.20 -3.67 11.54
CA THR A 76 2.79 -3.96 11.85
C THR A 76 2.01 -4.32 10.60
N GLU A 77 2.20 -3.57 9.52
CA GLU A 77 1.60 -3.79 8.22
C GLU A 77 2.51 -3.31 7.09
N LEU A 78 2.35 -3.89 5.91
CA LEU A 78 2.70 -3.22 4.66
C LEU A 78 1.51 -2.38 4.19
N SER A 79 1.79 -1.31 3.44
CA SER A 79 0.75 -0.51 2.80
C SER A 79 0.99 -0.34 1.30
N THR A 80 -0.09 -0.48 0.53
CA THR A 80 -0.12 -0.31 -0.94
C THR A 80 -1.08 0.79 -1.37
N HIS A 81 -1.26 1.86 -0.58
CA HIS A 81 -2.24 2.93 -0.88
C HIS A 81 -2.15 3.47 -2.31
N LEU A 82 -0.95 3.80 -2.79
CA LEU A 82 -0.77 4.32 -4.14
C LEU A 82 -1.07 3.27 -5.20
N GLN A 83 -0.58 2.04 -5.04
CA GLN A 83 -0.80 0.98 -6.01
C GLN A 83 -2.26 0.52 -6.03
N GLY A 84 -2.88 0.34 -4.86
CA GLY A 84 -4.27 -0.05 -4.72
C GLY A 84 -5.24 0.96 -5.33
N GLN A 85 -4.95 2.26 -5.16
CA GLN A 85 -5.71 3.35 -5.79
C GLN A 85 -5.81 3.18 -7.32
N LEU A 86 -4.79 2.57 -7.94
CA LEU A 86 -4.67 2.40 -9.39
C LEU A 86 -5.41 1.16 -9.94
N ILE A 87 -5.99 0.32 -9.08
CA ILE A 87 -6.81 -0.84 -9.51
C ILE A 87 -8.13 -0.39 -10.15
N ALA A 88 -8.71 0.70 -9.63
CA ALA A 88 -9.98 1.24 -10.08
C ALA A 88 -9.90 2.76 -10.23
N VAL A 89 -9.57 3.20 -11.45
CA VAL A 89 -9.50 4.62 -11.81
C VAL A 89 -10.57 4.95 -12.85
N ASN A 90 -11.36 5.99 -12.58
CA ASN A 90 -12.23 6.56 -13.59
C ASN A 90 -11.40 7.34 -14.63
N PRO A 91 -11.71 7.27 -15.94
CA PRO A 91 -10.98 8.00 -16.97
C PRO A 91 -10.84 9.50 -16.75
N THR A 92 -11.80 10.14 -16.05
CA THR A 92 -11.75 11.56 -15.70
C THR A 92 -10.53 11.93 -14.86
N TYR A 93 -9.97 10.96 -14.12
CA TYR A 93 -8.82 11.15 -13.24
C TYR A 93 -7.55 10.48 -13.78
N ASP A 94 -7.56 9.94 -15.00
CA ASP A 94 -6.45 9.13 -15.52
C ASP A 94 -5.11 9.87 -15.47
N SER A 95 -5.06 11.11 -15.96
CA SER A 95 -3.83 11.92 -15.96
C SER A 95 -3.38 12.32 -14.55
N MET A 96 -4.31 12.48 -13.61
CA MET A 96 -3.99 12.82 -12.22
C MET A 96 -3.35 11.63 -11.50
N PHE A 97 -3.88 10.43 -11.73
CA PHE A 97 -3.39 9.20 -11.09
C PHE A 97 -2.15 8.60 -11.77
N ASP A 98 -1.77 9.03 -12.97
CA ASP A 98 -0.49 8.65 -13.59
C ASP A 98 0.72 8.99 -12.71
N ALA A 99 0.62 10.05 -11.89
CA ALA A 99 1.70 10.44 -10.98
C ALA A 99 2.05 9.39 -9.92
N PHE A 100 1.18 8.41 -9.67
CA PHE A 100 1.39 7.34 -8.68
C PHE A 100 2.00 6.07 -9.26
N ALA A 101 2.20 6.04 -10.58
CA ALA A 101 2.78 4.90 -11.29
C ALA A 101 4.19 5.23 -11.80
N PRO A 102 5.04 4.23 -12.03
CA PRO A 102 6.35 4.44 -12.63
C PRO A 102 6.20 4.83 -14.12
N ASP A 103 7.22 5.45 -14.70
CA ASP A 103 7.14 6.09 -16.02
C ASP A 103 6.77 5.11 -17.15
N GLU A 104 7.14 3.84 -17.03
CA GLU A 104 6.94 2.81 -18.05
C GLU A 104 5.47 2.47 -18.30
N VAL A 105 4.57 2.80 -17.36
CA VAL A 105 3.13 2.47 -17.46
C VAL A 105 2.23 3.71 -17.54
N LYS A 106 2.81 4.92 -17.47
CA LYS A 106 2.07 6.19 -17.58
C LYS A 106 1.43 6.35 -18.96
N GLY A 107 0.31 7.06 -19.01
CA GLY A 107 -0.45 7.28 -20.24
C GLY A 107 -1.17 6.03 -20.77
N ASN A 108 -1.08 4.89 -20.08
CA ASN A 108 -1.75 3.65 -20.47
C ASN A 108 -2.53 3.04 -19.28
N PRO A 109 -3.81 3.43 -19.09
CA PRO A 109 -4.61 3.00 -17.94
C PRO A 109 -4.73 1.48 -17.78
N LYS A 110 -4.75 0.73 -18.89
CA LYS A 110 -4.83 -0.74 -18.85
C LYS A 110 -3.54 -1.35 -18.32
N VAL A 111 -2.39 -0.89 -18.83
CA VAL A 111 -1.08 -1.39 -18.38
C VAL A 111 -0.81 -0.96 -16.94
N ARG A 112 -1.16 0.28 -16.57
CA ARG A 112 -1.08 0.78 -15.19
C ARG A 112 -1.91 -0.06 -14.22
N GLN A 113 -3.12 -0.47 -14.61
CA GLN A 113 -3.94 -1.35 -13.79
C GLN A 113 -3.29 -2.73 -13.61
N ILE A 114 -2.78 -3.35 -14.68
CA ILE A 114 -2.09 -4.64 -14.60
C ILE A 114 -0.88 -4.55 -13.67
N TRP A 115 -0.10 -3.48 -13.79
CA TRP A 115 1.01 -3.19 -12.89
C TRP A 115 0.52 -3.09 -11.43
N ALA A 116 -0.52 -2.31 -11.17
CA ALA A 116 -1.08 -2.13 -9.83
C ALA A 116 -1.52 -3.45 -9.18
N VAL A 117 -2.20 -4.32 -9.95
CA VAL A 117 -2.56 -5.67 -9.50
C VAL A 117 -1.31 -6.47 -9.14
N ASN A 118 -0.29 -6.49 -10.01
CA ASN A 118 0.96 -7.22 -9.74
C ASN A 118 1.66 -6.74 -8.46
N GLN A 119 1.65 -5.42 -8.18
CA GLN A 119 2.20 -4.87 -6.94
C GLN A 119 1.46 -5.40 -5.70
N LEU A 120 0.12 -5.50 -5.76
CA LEU A 120 -0.68 -6.07 -4.67
C LEU A 120 -0.41 -7.56 -4.48
N MET A 121 -0.24 -8.33 -5.57
CA MET A 121 0.12 -9.75 -5.48
C MET A 121 1.49 -9.95 -4.83
N MET A 122 2.49 -9.14 -5.20
CA MET A 122 3.80 -9.16 -4.53
C MET A 122 3.69 -8.77 -3.05
N ALA A 123 2.87 -7.77 -2.73
CA ALA A 123 2.63 -7.35 -1.37
C ALA A 123 1.93 -8.42 -0.52
N GLY A 124 1.06 -9.25 -1.11
CA GLY A 124 0.47 -10.43 -0.46
C GLY A 124 1.54 -11.42 -0.02
N LYS A 125 2.39 -11.86 -0.96
CA LYS A 125 3.53 -12.76 -0.67
C LYS A 125 4.51 -12.18 0.34
N ALA A 126 4.87 -10.90 0.20
CA ALA A 126 5.75 -10.23 1.16
C ALA A 126 5.13 -10.18 2.57
N SER A 127 3.82 -9.94 2.66
CA SER A 127 3.08 -9.96 3.92
C SER A 127 3.08 -11.35 4.55
N GLU A 128 2.90 -12.41 3.76
CA GLU A 128 3.02 -13.81 4.21
C GLU A 128 4.42 -14.10 4.76
N HIS A 129 5.48 -13.75 4.02
CA HIS A 129 6.86 -13.93 4.45
C HIS A 129 7.19 -13.20 5.77
N LEU A 130 6.65 -11.99 5.96
CA LEU A 130 6.81 -11.19 7.18
C LEU A 130 5.94 -11.68 8.36
N GLY A 131 4.94 -12.53 8.06
CA GLY A 131 3.96 -13.04 9.02
C GLY A 131 2.90 -12.00 9.42
N LEU A 132 2.61 -11.04 8.54
CA LEU A 132 1.63 -9.98 8.79
C LEU A 132 0.20 -10.51 8.64
N LYS A 133 -0.73 -9.92 9.40
CA LYS A 133 -2.15 -10.30 9.41
C LYS A 133 -3.10 -9.17 8.99
N ALA A 134 -2.53 -8.03 8.63
CA ALA A 134 -3.25 -6.88 8.12
C ALA A 134 -2.42 -6.23 7.01
N HIS A 135 -3.12 -5.64 6.04
CA HIS A 135 -2.53 -4.91 4.92
C HIS A 135 -3.37 -3.67 4.65
N ALA A 136 -2.73 -2.51 4.61
CA ALA A 136 -3.42 -1.24 4.36
C ALA A 136 -3.38 -0.91 2.86
N THR A 137 -4.51 -0.56 2.26
CA THR A 137 -4.57 -0.18 0.84
C THR A 137 -5.75 0.73 0.55
N PHE A 138 -5.76 1.35 -0.63
CA PHE A 138 -6.94 2.03 -1.16
C PHE A 138 -7.57 1.17 -2.25
N SER A 139 -8.89 1.15 -2.32
CA SER A 139 -9.61 0.35 -3.32
C SER A 139 -9.59 0.95 -4.73
N GLY A 140 -9.25 2.23 -4.84
CA GLY A 140 -9.67 3.06 -5.97
C GLY A 140 -11.19 3.27 -5.98
N ALA A 141 -11.67 4.00 -6.99
CA ALA A 141 -13.09 4.28 -7.18
C ALA A 141 -13.40 4.58 -8.65
N LEU A 142 -14.47 3.98 -9.16
CA LEU A 142 -14.91 4.15 -10.55
C LEU A 142 -15.88 5.33 -10.74
N ILE A 143 -16.52 5.79 -9.66
CA ILE A 143 -17.56 6.81 -9.72
C ILE A 143 -17.42 7.90 -8.64
N TRP A 144 -16.23 8.09 -8.08
CA TRP A 144 -16.00 9.13 -7.05
C TRP A 144 -16.38 10.54 -7.53
N GLN A 145 -16.21 10.82 -8.82
CA GLN A 145 -16.64 12.07 -9.46
C GLN A 145 -18.16 12.32 -9.38
N THR A 146 -18.95 11.32 -8.98
CA THR A 146 -20.40 11.42 -8.82
C THR A 146 -20.85 11.44 -7.35
N VAL A 147 -19.90 11.66 -6.42
CA VAL A 147 -20.21 11.73 -4.98
C VAL A 147 -21.21 12.86 -4.67
N TYR A 148 -21.09 13.99 -5.37
CA TYR A 148 -22.08 15.04 -5.31
C TYR A 148 -23.31 14.61 -6.14
N PRO A 149 -24.51 14.51 -5.53
CA PRO A 149 -25.67 13.88 -6.16
C PRO A 149 -26.42 14.81 -7.13
N TRP A 150 -25.69 15.70 -7.81
CA TRP A 150 -26.24 16.61 -8.81
C TRP A 150 -25.29 16.78 -10.01
N PRO A 151 -25.76 16.57 -11.26
CA PRO A 151 -27.10 16.06 -11.62
C PRO A 151 -27.35 14.67 -11.03
N GLN A 152 -28.62 14.25 -10.95
CA GLN A 152 -28.97 12.96 -10.37
C GLN A 152 -28.26 11.83 -11.11
N ARG A 153 -27.70 10.89 -10.34
CA ARG A 153 -27.08 9.68 -10.90
C ARG A 153 -28.16 8.82 -11.57
N PRO A 154 -27.89 8.22 -12.73
CA PRO A 154 -28.75 7.19 -13.30
C PRO A 154 -28.99 6.05 -12.30
N GLU A 155 -30.18 5.47 -12.35
CA GLU A 155 -30.52 4.27 -11.59
C GLU A 155 -29.53 3.13 -11.91
N GLY A 156 -29.09 2.40 -10.89
CA GLY A 156 -28.13 1.29 -11.03
C GLY A 156 -26.66 1.70 -11.20
N LEU A 157 -26.31 2.98 -11.36
CA LEU A 157 -24.91 3.41 -11.53
C LEU A 157 -24.01 2.96 -10.37
N VAL A 158 -24.51 3.09 -9.14
CA VAL A 158 -23.78 2.72 -7.92
C VAL A 158 -23.57 1.21 -7.86
N ASP A 159 -24.61 0.42 -8.09
CA ASP A 159 -24.53 -1.04 -8.06
C ASP A 159 -23.60 -1.59 -9.12
N MET A 160 -23.65 -1.04 -10.35
CA MET A 160 -22.71 -1.41 -11.42
C MET A 160 -21.25 -1.10 -11.04
N ALA A 161 -21.00 0.06 -10.43
CA ALA A 161 -19.65 0.44 -10.02
C ALA A 161 -19.11 -0.46 -8.89
N PHE A 162 -19.92 -0.80 -7.89
CA PHE A 162 -19.52 -1.73 -6.84
C PHE A 162 -19.35 -3.16 -7.35
N ALA A 163 -20.21 -3.62 -8.27
CA ALA A 163 -20.07 -4.94 -8.87
C ALA A 163 -18.76 -5.05 -9.68
N GLU A 164 -18.41 -4.01 -10.44
CA GLU A 164 -17.12 -3.96 -11.16
C GLU A 164 -15.93 -3.85 -10.20
N LEU A 165 -16.04 -3.06 -9.13
CA LEU A 165 -15.00 -2.99 -8.10
C LEU A 165 -14.77 -4.35 -7.45
N GLY A 166 -15.85 -5.07 -7.10
CA GLY A 166 -15.80 -6.43 -6.57
C GLY A 166 -15.08 -7.38 -7.51
N LYS A 167 -15.45 -7.40 -8.81
CA LYS A 167 -14.77 -8.24 -9.82
C LYS A 167 -13.25 -8.01 -9.88
N ARG A 168 -12.80 -6.76 -9.71
CA ARG A 168 -11.37 -6.42 -9.74
C ARG A 168 -10.65 -6.85 -8.47
N TRP A 169 -11.30 -6.72 -7.32
CA TRP A 169 -10.68 -6.95 -6.01
C TRP A 169 -10.79 -8.39 -5.52
N THR A 170 -11.81 -9.16 -5.89
CA THR A 170 -11.97 -10.55 -5.42
C THR A 170 -10.71 -11.39 -5.65
N PRO A 171 -10.09 -11.45 -6.84
CA PRO A 171 -8.87 -12.25 -7.02
C PRO A 171 -7.68 -11.78 -6.19
N ILE A 172 -7.65 -10.50 -5.81
CA ILE A 172 -6.59 -9.92 -4.97
C ILE A 172 -6.86 -10.30 -3.52
N LEU A 173 -8.09 -10.17 -3.04
CA LEU A 173 -8.45 -10.56 -1.67
C LEU A 173 -8.27 -12.06 -1.46
N ASP A 174 -8.69 -12.89 -2.42
CA ASP A 174 -8.47 -14.35 -2.40
C ASP A 174 -6.98 -14.73 -2.36
N HIS A 175 -6.08 -13.83 -2.79
CA HIS A 175 -4.63 -14.05 -2.70
C HIS A 175 -4.04 -13.71 -1.33
N PHE A 176 -4.72 -12.86 -0.55
CA PHE A 176 -4.29 -12.49 0.80
C PHE A 176 -4.84 -13.43 1.89
N ASP A 177 -5.87 -14.23 1.56
CA ASP A 177 -6.49 -15.24 2.43
C ASP A 177 -5.71 -16.58 2.43
#